data_AF-A0A6M0P679-F1
#
_entry.id   AF-A0A6M0P679-F1
#
_cell.length_a   1.000
_cell.length_b   1.000
_cell.length_c   1.000
_cell.angle_alpha   90.00
_cell.angle_beta   90.00
_cell.angle_gamma   90.00
#
_symmetry.space_group_name_H-M   'P 1'
#
loop_
_entity.id
_entity.type
_entity.pdbx_description
1 polymer ?
#
loop_
_entity_poly.entity_id
_entity_poly.type
_entity_poly.pdbx_seq_one_letter_code
_entity_poly.pdbx_strand_id
1 'polypeptide(L)' 'MVAIDTDLDKQCLIATVRDEVALGGKEVIHALKKRVEVYLTALSEAMIKEYMDFGSRWNNREALLARGD' A
#
# COMPACT_ATOMS: atom_id res chain seq x y z
N MET A 1 6.17 -10.05 -17.99
CA MET A 1 5.31 -10.34 -16.82
C MET A 1 5.43 -9.15 -15.87
N VAL A 2 4.35 -8.45 -15.56
CA VAL A 2 4.40 -7.35 -14.58
C VAL A 2 4.60 -7.99 -13.21
N ALA A 3 5.66 -7.59 -12.50
CA ALA A 3 5.88 -8.07 -11.14
C ALA A 3 4.79 -7.50 -10.23
N ILE A 4 4.14 -8.36 -9.46
CA ILE A 4 3.16 -7.95 -8.45
C ILE A 4 3.94 -7.65 -7.17
N ASP A 5 3.76 -6.45 -6.64
CA ASP A 5 4.47 -5.95 -5.47
C ASP A 5 3.47 -5.68 -4.34
N THR A 6 3.51 -6.50 -3.29
CA THR A 6 2.61 -6.45 -2.14
C THR A 6 3.18 -5.67 -0.96
N ASP A 7 4.27 -4.92 -1.15
CA ASP A 7 4.86 -4.07 -0.12
C ASP A 7 3.86 -3.02 0.40
N LEU A 8 3.57 -3.06 1.70
CA LEU A 8 2.55 -2.20 2.32
C LEU A 8 2.89 -0.70 2.21
N ASP A 9 4.17 -0.32 2.27
CA ASP A 9 4.58 1.08 2.23
C ASP A 9 4.33 1.66 0.82
N LYS A 10 4.64 0.89 -0.23
CA LYS A 10 4.29 1.26 -1.61
C LYS A 10 2.79 1.30 -1.85
N GLN A 11 2.04 0.32 -1.34
CA GLN A 11 0.57 0.30 -1.46
C GLN A 11 -0.07 1.50 -0.74
N CYS A 12 0.47 1.88 0.42
CA CYS A 12 0.05 3.08 1.15
C CYS A 12 0.30 4.35 0.33
N LEU A 13 1.49 4.51 -0.25
CA LEU A 13 1.81 5.65 -1.12
C LEU A 13 0.88 5.74 -2.34
N ILE A 14 0.57 4.60 -2.96
CA ILE A 14 -0.37 4.52 -4.09
C ILE A 14 -1.77 4.95 -3.66
N ALA A 15 -2.24 4.47 -2.51
CA ALA A 15 -3.53 4.86 -1.95
C ALA A 15 -3.60 6.37 -1.66
N THR A 16 -2.54 6.95 -1.08
CA THR A 16 -2.42 8.40 -0.86
C THR A 16 -2.55 9.16 -2.18
N VAL A 17 -1.84 8.75 -3.23
CA VAL A 17 -1.93 9.38 -4.55
C VAL A 17 -3.36 9.29 -5.10
N ARG A 18 -3.99 8.12 -5.01
CA ARG A 18 -5.34 7.88 -5.57
C ARG A 18 -6.40 8.71 -4.85
N ASP A 19 -6.43 8.66 -3.52
CA ASP A 19 -7.59 9.08 -2.74
C ASP A 19 -7.45 10.49 -2.14
N GLU A 20 -6.22 11.00 -1.96
CA GLU A 20 -6.03 12.29 -1.28
C GLU A 20 -6.01 13.53 -2.20
N VAL A 21 -5.93 14.71 -1.57
CA VAL A 21 -5.94 16.02 -2.23
C VAL A 21 -4.53 16.61 -2.27
N ALA A 22 -4.09 17.02 -3.46
CA ALA A 22 -2.80 17.67 -3.65
C ALA A 22 -2.78 19.09 -3.05
N LEU A 23 -1.87 19.33 -2.11
CA LEU A 23 -1.60 20.67 -1.56
C LEU A 23 -0.72 21.54 -2.50
N GLY A 24 0.07 20.90 -3.35
CA GLY A 24 0.94 21.53 -4.34
C GLY A 24 1.23 20.59 -5.51
N GLY A 25 1.79 21.11 -6.61
CA GLY A 25 2.18 20.28 -7.77
C GLY A 25 1.00 19.53 -8.42
N LYS A 26 -0.17 20.18 -8.53
CA LYS A 26 -1.43 19.55 -8.94
C LYS A 26 -1.35 18.79 -10.27
N GLU A 27 -0.59 19.30 -11.24
CA GLU A 27 -0.42 18.63 -12.54
C GLU A 27 0.31 17.29 -12.42
N VAL A 28 1.36 17.24 -11.59
CA VAL A 28 2.11 16.01 -11.32
C VAL A 28 1.22 14.99 -10.62
N ILE A 29 0.50 15.40 -9.57
CA ILE A 29 -0.41 14.51 -8.85
C ILE A 29 -1.55 14.03 -9.76
N HIS A 30 -2.09 14.89 -10.62
CA HIS A 30 -3.13 14.50 -11.58
C HIS A 30 -2.61 13.45 -12.58
N ALA A 31 -1.39 13.60 -13.09
CA ALA A 31 -0.76 12.59 -13.93
C ALA A 31 -0.53 11.26 -13.20
N LEU A 32 -0.17 11.31 -11.92
CA LEU A 32 -0.01 10.11 -11.08
C LEU A 32 -1.34 9.42 -10.79
N LYS A 33 -2.41 10.18 -10.48
CA LYS A 33 -3.77 9.63 -10.28
C LYS A 33 -4.24 8.79 -11.45
N LYS A 34 -4.01 9.24 -12.68
CA LYS A 34 -4.32 8.48 -13.90
C LYS A 34 -3.58 7.15 -13.99
N ARG A 35 -2.37 7.06 -13.43
CA ARG A 35 -1.56 5.82 -13.44
C ARG A 35 -2.01 4.82 -12.38
N VAL A 36 -2.62 5.29 -11.30
CA VAL A 36 -3.06 4.45 -10.17
C VAL A 36 -4.58 4.22 -10.15
N GLU A 37 -5.29 4.72 -11.17
CA GLU A 37 -6.76 4.61 -11.28
C GLU A 37 -7.22 3.15 -11.32
N VAL A 38 -6.47 2.29 -12.02
CA VAL A 38 -6.78 0.86 -12.12
C VAL A 38 -6.00 0.07 -11.08
N TYR A 39 -6.74 -0.51 -10.14
CA TYR A 39 -6.19 -1.49 -9.20
C TYR A 39 -6.37 -2.89 -9.77
N LEU A 40 -5.26 -3.57 -10.09
CA LEU A 40 -5.28 -4.87 -10.78
C LEU A 40 -5.87 -5.97 -9.89
N THR A 41 -6.78 -6.77 -10.42
CA THR A 41 -7.37 -7.92 -9.68
C THR A 41 -6.31 -8.88 -9.15
N ALA A 42 -5.27 -9.16 -9.94
CA ALA A 42 -4.17 -10.03 -9.52
C ALA A 42 -3.38 -9.47 -8.32
N LEU A 43 -3.24 -8.13 -8.22
CA LEU A 43 -2.64 -7.48 -7.06
C LEU A 43 -3.56 -7.59 -5.85
N SER A 44 -4.87 -7.41 -6.01
CA SER A 44 -5.85 -7.63 -4.93
C SER A 44 -5.75 -9.04 -4.35
N GLU A 45 -5.70 -10.06 -5.21
CA GLU A 45 -5.57 -11.46 -4.79
C GLU A 45 -4.24 -11.72 -4.08
N ALA A 46 -3.15 -11.14 -4.59
CA ALA A 46 -1.84 -11.28 -3.97
C ALA A 46 -1.78 -10.63 -2.59
N MET A 47 -2.33 -9.42 -2.43
CA MET A 47 -2.45 -8.73 -1.14
C MET A 47 -3.22 -9.57 -0.12
N ILE A 48 -4.36 -10.15 -0.54
CA ILE A 48 -5.16 -11.00 0.34
C ILE A 48 -4.36 -12.24 0.74
N LYS A 49 -3.72 -12.93 -0.21
CA LYS A 49 -2.94 -14.16 0.07
C LYS A 49 -1.75 -13.90 0.97
N GLU A 50 -1.00 -12.82 0.72
CA GLU A 50 0.20 -12.46 1.48
C GLU A 50 -0.13 -12.12 2.95
N TYR A 51 -1.24 -11.43 3.19
CA TYR A 51 -1.62 -10.93 4.52
C TYR A 51 -2.81 -11.68 5.14
N MET A 52 -3.22 -12.83 4.57
CA MET A 52 -4.38 -13.61 5.02
C MET A 52 -4.26 -14.10 6.46
N ASP A 53 -3.04 -14.45 6.87
CA ASP A 53 -2.73 -15.00 8.20
C ASP A 53 -2.79 -13.93 9.30
N PHE A 54 -3.03 -12.65 8.94
CA PHE A 54 -2.95 -11.49 9.83
C PHE A 54 -1.61 -11.38 10.64
N GLY A 55 -0.66 -12.27 10.38
CA GLY A 55 0.73 -12.30 10.81
C GLY A 55 1.51 -11.12 10.25
N SER A 56 1.34 -9.93 10.83
CA SER A 56 1.87 -8.68 10.26
C SER A 56 2.93 -8.02 11.14
N ARG A 57 3.55 -6.95 10.63
CA ARG A 57 4.24 -5.92 11.44
C ARG A 57 3.38 -5.42 12.62
N TRP A 58 2.05 -5.55 12.56
CA TRP A 58 1.12 -5.19 13.64
C TRP A 58 0.95 -6.27 14.70
N ASN A 59 1.15 -7.56 14.39
CA ASN A 59 1.29 -8.61 15.41
C ASN A 59 2.56 -8.41 16.25
N ASN A 60 3.51 -7.64 15.72
CA ASN A 60 4.67 -7.20 16.46
C ASN A 60 4.33 -6.18 17.55
N ARG A 61 3.07 -5.76 17.80
CA ARG A 61 2.78 -4.90 18.95
C ARG A 61 3.16 -5.58 20.27
N GLU A 62 2.90 -6.88 20.41
CA GLU A 62 3.39 -7.64 21.56
C GLU A 62 4.91 -7.81 21.56
N ALA A 63 5.54 -8.01 20.40
CA ALA A 63 6.99 -8.16 20.33
C ALA A 63 7.77 -6.83 20.36
N LEU A 64 7.14 -5.69 20.05
CA LEU A 64 7.61 -4.33 20.29
C LEU A 64 7.49 -4.02 21.79
N LEU A 65 6.32 -4.30 22.39
CA LEU A 65 6.13 -4.24 23.85
C LEU A 65 7.13 -5.13 24.61
N ALA A 66 7.41 -6.34 24.13
CA ALA A 66 8.38 -7.26 24.75
C ALA A 66 9.84 -6.80 24.60
N ARG A 67 10.14 -5.94 23.62
CA ARG A 67 11.47 -5.32 23.43
C ARG A 67 11.62 -3.97 24.14
N GLY A 68 10.52 -3.41 24.65
CA GLY A 68 10.51 -2.13 25.38
C GLY A 68 10.56 -0.89 24.48
N ASP A 69 10.21 -1.03 23.20
CA ASP A 69 9.93 0.08 22.28
C ASP A 69 8.54 0.69 22.54
#